data_AF-A0AAD9UY80-F1
#
_entry.id   AF-A0AAD9UY80-F1
#
_cell.length_a   1.000
_cell.length_b   1.000
_cell.length_c   1.000
_cell.angle_alpha   90.00
_cell.angle_beta   90.00
_cell.angle_gamma   90.00
#
_symmetry.space_group_name_H-M   'P 1'
#
loop_
_entity.id
_entity.type
_entity.pdbx_description
1 polymer ?
#
loop_
_entity_poly.entity_id
_entity_poly.type
_entity_poly.pdbx_seq_one_letter_code
_entity_poly.pdbx_strand_id
1 'polypeptide(L)'
;MLSSPKGEVRQICHSAFSVLKICTLLGLPYFACSAKSCSHLKRMSPEANNGTYLIDPDGRGTLAPFLVFCDMTDKNGIGVTVISHDSEERTLVDNCDSRGCYKRNISYIRASLSQLASLTEASSHCEQFIKYECFHSRLLGDNTDREGLFGWWVSRNSTKMTYWGGALPGSNNCACGMNNSCEERENDETFKCNSDNNDAQWREDSGLLTDKSTLPVTQLRFGDVGVSPNHDEKGYHTLGKLKCYMD
;
A
#
# COMPACT_ATOMS: atom_id res chain seq x y z
N MET A 1 4.18 -19.77 12.79
CA MET A 1 3.96 -19.47 14.22
C MET A 1 2.72 -18.60 14.32
N LEU A 2 1.57 -19.18 14.64
CA LEU A 2 0.32 -18.43 14.83
C LEU A 2 0.31 -17.88 16.27
N SER A 3 0.34 -16.55 16.41
CA SER A 3 0.14 -15.90 17.70
C SER A 3 -1.24 -16.25 18.26
N SER A 4 -1.31 -16.60 19.55
CA SER A 4 -2.57 -16.97 20.21
C SER A 4 -3.49 -15.74 20.34
N PRO A 5 -4.79 -15.84 19.95
CA PRO A 5 -5.76 -14.75 20.10
C PRO A 5 -5.86 -14.23 21.55
N LYS A 6 -5.56 -15.07 22.54
CA LYS A 6 -5.62 -14.71 23.97
C LYS A 6 -4.53 -13.71 24.40
N GLY A 7 -3.36 -13.74 23.73
CA GLY A 7 -2.26 -12.80 24.01
C GLY A 7 -2.55 -11.41 23.45
N GLU A 8 -3.07 -11.35 22.23
CA GLU A 8 -3.45 -10.11 21.55
C GLU A 8 -4.58 -9.37 22.30
N VAL A 9 -5.61 -10.10 22.75
CA VAL A 9 -6.71 -9.53 23.55
C VAL A 9 -6.23 -8.97 24.90
N ARG A 10 -5.29 -9.65 25.57
CA ARG A 10 -4.70 -9.13 26.82
C ARG A 10 -3.90 -7.85 26.61
N GLN A 11 -3.11 -7.76 25.53
CA GLN A 11 -2.33 -6.57 25.19
C GLN A 11 -3.23 -5.36 24.89
N ILE A 12 -4.31 -5.58 24.10
CA ILE A 12 -5.31 -4.56 23.76
C ILE A 12 -6.04 -4.06 25.01
N CYS A 13 -6.43 -4.96 25.90
CA CYS A 13 -7.02 -4.57 27.19
C CYS A 13 -6.01 -3.77 28.01
N HIS A 14 -4.77 -4.23 28.19
CA HIS A 14 -3.77 -3.50 28.99
C HIS A 14 -3.47 -2.09 28.46
N SER A 15 -3.32 -1.91 27.14
CA SER A 15 -3.07 -0.58 26.56
C SER A 15 -4.28 0.34 26.70
N ALA A 16 -5.48 -0.16 26.43
CA ALA A 16 -6.73 0.60 26.62
C ALA A 16 -6.97 0.95 28.10
N PHE A 17 -6.73 0.01 29.03
CA PHE A 17 -6.88 0.24 30.48
C PHE A 17 -5.86 1.24 31.03
N SER A 18 -4.61 1.25 30.53
CA SER A 18 -3.59 2.21 30.96
C SER A 18 -3.89 3.63 30.47
N VAL A 19 -4.29 3.79 29.21
CA VAL A 19 -4.67 5.10 28.64
C VAL A 19 -5.96 5.63 29.29
N LEU A 20 -6.95 4.76 29.50
CA LEU A 20 -8.21 5.12 30.16
C LEU A 20 -8.00 5.52 31.62
N LYS A 21 -7.11 4.83 32.36
CA LYS A 21 -6.75 5.17 33.75
C LYS A 21 -6.06 6.53 33.87
N ILE A 22 -5.13 6.86 32.98
CA ILE A 22 -4.42 8.14 33.01
C ILE A 22 -5.39 9.30 32.71
N CYS A 23 -6.23 9.16 31.68
CA CYS A 23 -7.20 10.19 31.34
C CYS A 23 -8.30 10.36 32.42
N THR A 24 -8.77 9.27 33.03
CA THR A 24 -9.70 9.37 34.18
C THR A 24 -9.06 9.96 35.43
N LEU A 25 -7.80 9.64 35.73
CA LEU A 25 -7.06 10.22 36.87
C LEU A 25 -6.77 11.72 36.69
N LEU A 26 -6.56 12.17 35.46
CA LEU A 26 -6.27 13.58 35.14
C LEU A 26 -7.52 14.40 34.81
N GLY A 27 -8.73 13.80 34.81
CA GLY A 27 -9.97 14.47 34.41
C GLY A 27 -9.97 14.93 32.96
N LEU A 28 -9.14 14.32 32.11
CA LEU A 28 -8.99 14.69 30.71
C LEU A 28 -9.93 13.86 29.84
N PRO A 29 -10.51 14.45 28.78
CA PRO A 29 -11.30 13.71 27.81
C PRO A 29 -10.41 12.70 27.06
N TYR A 30 -10.94 11.53 26.71
CA TYR A 30 -10.18 10.39 26.15
C TYR A 30 -9.28 10.75 24.96
N PHE A 31 -9.76 11.59 24.04
CA PHE A 31 -9.00 12.08 22.88
C PHE A 31 -7.72 12.85 23.27
N ALA A 32 -7.62 13.37 24.50
CA ALA A 32 -6.44 14.05 24.99
C ALA A 32 -5.29 13.09 25.35
N CYS A 33 -5.58 11.79 25.57
CA CYS A 33 -4.56 10.77 25.85
C CYS A 33 -4.40 9.73 24.74
N SER A 34 -5.15 9.84 23.63
CA SER A 34 -5.06 8.87 22.54
C SER A 34 -3.87 9.17 21.62
N ALA A 35 -3.09 8.14 21.29
CA ALA A 35 -2.00 8.28 20.33
C ALA A 35 -2.58 8.46 18.92
N LYS A 36 -2.04 9.41 18.15
CA LYS A 36 -2.51 9.70 16.78
C LYS A 36 -1.99 8.70 15.75
N SER A 37 -0.84 8.12 16.04
CA SER A 37 -0.15 7.15 15.21
C SER A 37 0.83 6.38 16.08
N CYS A 38 1.46 5.35 15.51
CA CYS A 38 2.50 4.59 16.21
C CYS A 38 3.72 5.45 16.54
N SER A 39 4.07 6.41 15.68
CA SER A 39 5.19 7.33 15.97
C SER A 39 4.85 8.29 17.10
N HIS A 40 3.60 8.76 17.15
CA HIS A 40 3.14 9.54 18.30
C HIS A 40 3.18 8.72 19.59
N LEU A 41 2.70 7.46 19.54
CA LEU A 41 2.74 6.55 20.67
C LEU A 41 4.17 6.33 21.17
N LYS A 42 5.12 6.05 20.26
CA LYS A 42 6.53 5.81 20.59
C LYS A 42 7.19 7.01 21.24
N ARG A 43 6.83 8.23 20.82
CA ARG A 43 7.31 9.47 21.47
C ARG A 43 6.76 9.64 22.89
N MET A 44 5.50 9.28 23.13
CA MET A 44 4.88 9.36 24.46
C MET A 44 5.34 8.25 25.40
N SER A 45 5.67 7.07 24.86
CA SER A 45 6.11 5.88 25.59
C SER A 45 7.31 5.27 24.85
N PRO A 46 8.53 5.79 25.09
CA PRO A 46 9.75 5.31 24.43
C PRO A 46 10.01 3.81 24.63
N GLU A 47 9.53 3.24 25.72
CA GLU A 47 9.57 1.82 26.06
C GLU A 47 8.54 0.93 25.31
N ALA A 48 7.65 1.54 24.51
CA ALA A 48 6.67 0.79 23.74
C ALA A 48 7.34 -0.20 22.78
N ASN A 49 6.86 -1.45 22.81
CA ASN A 49 7.34 -2.55 21.97
C ASN A 49 6.38 -2.80 20.79
N ASN A 50 6.82 -3.61 19.82
CA ASN A 50 5.98 -4.02 18.69
C ASN A 50 4.68 -4.64 19.18
N GLY A 51 3.56 -4.32 18.52
CA GLY A 51 2.27 -4.88 18.92
C GLY A 51 1.07 -4.12 18.36
N THR A 52 -0.12 -4.59 18.72
CA THR A 52 -1.38 -3.97 18.33
C THR A 52 -1.77 -2.88 19.34
N TYR A 53 -2.00 -1.66 18.85
CA TYR A 53 -2.40 -0.51 19.65
C TYR A 53 -3.61 0.18 19.05
N LEU A 54 -4.39 0.84 19.90
CA LEU A 54 -5.49 1.70 19.49
C LEU A 54 -4.93 3.10 19.21
N ILE A 55 -5.18 3.63 18.01
CA ILE A 55 -4.80 4.98 17.62
C ILE A 55 -6.02 5.79 17.16
N ASP A 56 -5.90 7.11 17.24
CA ASP A 56 -6.92 8.09 16.88
C ASP A 56 -6.29 9.25 16.07
N PRO A 57 -6.08 9.08 14.76
CA PRO A 57 -5.36 10.06 13.94
C PRO A 57 -6.02 11.44 13.86
N ASP A 58 -7.36 11.50 13.80
CA ASP A 58 -8.12 12.76 13.73
C ASP A 58 -8.43 13.34 15.12
N GLY A 59 -8.33 12.57 16.20
CA GLY A 59 -8.33 13.04 17.58
C GLY A 59 -9.67 13.61 18.04
N ARG A 60 -9.90 14.92 17.83
CA ARG A 60 -11.21 15.55 18.11
C ARG A 60 -12.17 15.46 16.93
N GLY A 61 -11.77 14.78 15.86
CA GLY A 61 -12.62 14.54 14.70
C GLY A 61 -13.77 13.58 15.00
N THR A 62 -14.48 13.19 13.96
CA THR A 62 -15.69 12.36 14.06
C THR A 62 -15.41 10.87 13.88
N LEU A 63 -14.19 10.48 13.50
CA LEU A 63 -13.86 9.09 13.26
C LEU A 63 -13.57 8.40 14.60
N ALA A 64 -13.99 7.15 14.71
CA ALA A 64 -13.66 6.34 15.87
C ALA A 64 -12.17 5.95 15.83
N PRO A 65 -11.50 5.82 17.00
CA PRO A 65 -10.19 5.19 17.10
C PRO A 65 -10.21 3.76 16.52
N PHE A 66 -9.07 3.29 16.00
CA PHE A 66 -8.96 1.95 15.42
C PHE A 66 -7.64 1.26 15.74
N LEU A 67 -7.67 -0.07 15.71
CA LEU A 67 -6.53 -0.91 16.04
C LEU A 67 -5.58 -1.02 14.85
N VAL A 68 -4.30 -0.82 15.12
CA VAL A 68 -3.21 -0.93 14.15
C VAL A 68 -2.08 -1.76 14.73
N PHE A 69 -1.26 -2.35 13.87
CA PHE A 69 0.03 -2.88 14.29
C PHE A 69 1.06 -1.76 14.28
N CYS A 70 1.76 -1.59 15.39
CA CYS A 70 2.92 -0.71 15.50
C CYS A 70 4.19 -1.55 15.44
N ASP A 71 5.02 -1.29 14.44
CA ASP A 71 6.41 -1.72 14.43
C ASP A 71 7.26 -0.64 15.08
N MET A 72 7.56 -0.83 16.36
CA MET A 72 8.35 0.08 17.20
C MET A 72 9.86 -0.07 16.99
N THR A 73 10.27 -0.93 16.06
CA THR A 73 11.67 -1.20 15.71
C THR A 73 12.05 -0.72 14.31
N ASP A 74 11.08 -0.64 13.40
CA ASP A 74 11.28 -0.14 12.03
C ASP A 74 11.70 1.35 12.02
N LYS A 75 12.40 1.75 10.95
CA LYS A 75 12.89 3.11 10.70
C LYS A 75 13.60 3.72 11.91
N ASN A 76 14.59 3.01 12.47
CA ASN A 76 15.37 3.41 13.65
C ASN A 76 14.54 3.60 14.92
N GLY A 77 13.46 2.83 15.07
CA GLY A 77 12.67 2.79 16.29
C GLY A 77 11.71 3.96 16.47
N ILE A 78 11.38 4.70 15.40
CA ILE A 78 10.41 5.82 15.44
C ILE A 78 8.97 5.35 15.65
N GLY A 79 8.65 4.07 15.44
CA GLY A 79 7.30 3.54 15.51
C GLY A 79 6.52 3.73 14.21
N VAL A 80 6.45 2.69 13.40
CA VAL A 80 5.73 2.68 12.12
C VAL A 80 4.33 2.09 12.30
N THR A 81 3.31 2.80 11.82
CA THR A 81 1.95 2.28 11.73
C THR A 81 1.84 1.38 10.50
N VAL A 82 1.50 0.11 10.69
CA VAL A 82 1.42 -0.91 9.65
C VAL A 82 -0.03 -1.40 9.52
N ILE A 83 -0.62 -1.25 8.32
CA ILE A 83 -1.99 -1.64 8.02
C ILE A 83 -1.99 -2.76 6.99
N SER A 84 -2.55 -3.90 7.40
CA SER A 84 -2.71 -5.09 6.56
C SER A 84 -3.99 -5.06 5.73
N HIS A 85 -4.02 -5.84 4.66
CA HIS A 85 -5.18 -6.04 3.78
C HIS A 85 -5.29 -7.48 3.30
N ASP A 86 -6.34 -7.78 2.54
CA ASP A 86 -6.72 -9.14 2.11
C ASP A 86 -5.96 -9.68 0.87
N SER A 87 -4.91 -9.00 0.41
CA SER A 87 -4.27 -9.28 -0.89
C SER A 87 -2.75 -9.12 -0.88
N GLU A 88 -2.11 -9.48 0.23
CA GLU A 88 -0.66 -9.32 0.41
C GLU A 88 0.17 -10.39 -0.31
N GLU A 89 -0.45 -11.52 -0.67
CA GLU A 89 0.19 -12.64 -1.35
C GLU A 89 0.32 -12.43 -2.86
N ARG A 90 1.35 -13.06 -3.45
CA ARG A 90 1.53 -13.10 -4.90
C ARG A 90 0.33 -13.78 -5.56
N THR A 91 -0.43 -13.03 -6.36
CA THR A 91 -1.73 -13.46 -6.90
C THR A 91 -1.69 -13.49 -8.42
N LEU A 92 -2.14 -14.61 -9.02
CA LEU A 92 -2.22 -14.78 -10.47
C LEU A 92 -3.20 -13.78 -11.11
N VAL A 93 -2.79 -13.27 -12.26
CA VAL A 93 -3.55 -12.43 -13.18
C VAL A 93 -3.58 -13.15 -14.52
N ASP A 94 -4.77 -13.53 -14.98
CA ASP A 94 -4.98 -14.35 -16.17
C ASP A 94 -6.45 -14.21 -16.63
N ASN A 95 -6.76 -14.72 -17.82
CA ASN A 95 -8.09 -14.77 -18.44
C ASN A 95 -8.71 -13.38 -18.67
N CYS A 96 -7.89 -12.39 -19.05
CA CYS A 96 -8.33 -11.03 -19.31
C CYS A 96 -7.49 -10.34 -20.40
N ASP A 97 -8.08 -10.16 -21.58
CA ASP A 97 -7.41 -9.50 -22.71
C ASP A 97 -7.58 -7.96 -22.67
N SER A 98 -8.80 -7.48 -22.49
CA SER A 98 -9.09 -6.03 -22.49
C SER A 98 -8.37 -5.28 -21.36
N ARG A 99 -7.88 -4.07 -21.64
CA ARG A 99 -7.19 -3.20 -20.68
C ARG A 99 -7.94 -3.08 -19.34
N GLY A 100 -7.28 -3.47 -18.25
CA GLY A 100 -7.83 -3.39 -16.89
C GLY A 100 -9.10 -4.20 -16.65
N CYS A 101 -9.38 -5.25 -17.43
CA CYS A 101 -10.54 -6.11 -17.18
C CYS A 101 -10.38 -7.00 -15.93
N TYR A 102 -9.16 -7.39 -15.58
CA TYR A 102 -8.85 -8.00 -14.30
C TYR A 102 -8.98 -6.93 -13.23
N LYS A 103 -9.64 -7.26 -12.12
CA LYS A 103 -9.86 -6.34 -11.00
C LYS A 103 -9.64 -7.07 -9.69
N ARG A 104 -8.73 -6.54 -8.87
CA ARG A 104 -8.57 -6.93 -7.47
C ARG A 104 -8.89 -5.75 -6.57
N ASN A 105 -10.05 -5.77 -5.93
CA ASN A 105 -10.39 -4.80 -4.88
C ASN A 105 -9.53 -5.07 -3.65
N ILE A 106 -9.14 -4.04 -2.90
CA ILE A 106 -8.33 -4.19 -1.69
C ILE A 106 -9.18 -3.83 -0.47
N SER A 107 -9.26 -4.75 0.49
CA SER A 107 -9.96 -4.55 1.75
C SER A 107 -8.96 -4.52 2.90
N TYR A 108 -8.81 -3.35 3.52
CA TYR A 108 -7.94 -3.17 4.68
C TYR A 108 -8.56 -3.76 5.95
N ILE A 109 -7.74 -4.46 6.72
CA ILE A 109 -8.17 -5.18 7.92
C ILE A 109 -8.34 -4.17 9.07
N ARG A 110 -9.52 -4.17 9.70
CA ARG A 110 -9.82 -3.37 10.91
C ARG A 110 -9.70 -1.84 10.75
N ALA A 111 -9.65 -1.33 9.52
CA ALA A 111 -9.62 0.10 9.24
C ALA A 111 -10.49 0.45 8.03
N SER A 112 -11.26 1.53 8.15
CA SER A 112 -12.02 2.12 7.03
C SER A 112 -11.15 3.05 6.19
N LEU A 113 -11.54 3.30 4.93
CA LEU A 113 -10.81 4.27 4.08
C LEU A 113 -10.80 5.69 4.67
N SER A 114 -11.83 6.11 5.39
CA SER A 114 -11.86 7.40 6.09
C SER A 114 -10.82 7.47 7.22
N GLN A 115 -10.70 6.40 8.02
CA GLN A 115 -9.67 6.30 9.06
C GLN A 115 -8.25 6.27 8.47
N LEU A 116 -8.07 5.59 7.32
CA LEU A 116 -6.79 5.57 6.64
C LEU A 116 -6.46 6.93 6.01
N ALA A 117 -7.44 7.66 5.50
CA ALA A 117 -7.24 9.04 5.04
C ALA A 117 -6.74 9.93 6.19
N SER A 118 -7.38 9.90 7.36
CA SER A 118 -6.90 10.66 8.53
C SER A 118 -5.50 10.23 8.99
N LEU A 119 -5.17 8.94 8.91
CA LEU A 119 -3.83 8.44 9.22
C LEU A 119 -2.77 9.02 8.26
N THR A 120 -3.04 9.00 6.96
CA THR A 120 -2.10 9.55 5.97
C THR A 120 -1.95 11.07 6.09
N GLU A 121 -2.99 11.77 6.53
CA GLU A 121 -2.94 13.21 6.79
C GLU A 121 -2.10 13.51 8.04
N ALA A 122 -2.29 12.74 9.11
CA ALA A 122 -1.57 12.89 10.38
C ALA A 122 -0.11 12.41 10.35
N SER A 123 0.33 11.73 9.29
CA SER A 123 1.69 11.18 9.16
C SER A 123 2.55 12.02 8.21
N SER A 124 3.86 12.11 8.45
CA SER A 124 4.78 12.82 7.54
C SER A 124 5.04 12.01 6.27
N HIS A 125 5.15 10.69 6.43
CA HIS A 125 5.43 9.75 5.35
C HIS A 125 4.39 8.63 5.35
N CYS A 126 3.99 8.20 4.17
CA CYS A 126 3.34 6.91 3.97
C CYS A 126 3.90 6.24 2.73
N GLU A 127 4.11 4.94 2.82
CA GLU A 127 4.62 4.12 1.73
C GLU A 127 3.79 2.85 1.58
N GLN A 128 3.65 2.37 0.35
CA GLN A 128 3.05 1.08 0.05
C GLN A 128 3.80 0.43 -1.11
N PHE A 129 4.31 -0.78 -0.90
CA PHE A 129 4.99 -1.53 -1.95
C PHE A 129 3.99 -2.07 -2.96
N ILE A 130 4.34 -2.01 -4.25
CA ILE A 130 3.55 -2.59 -5.33
C ILE A 130 4.50 -3.29 -6.31
N LYS A 131 4.06 -4.44 -6.82
CA LYS A 131 4.79 -5.24 -7.81
C LYS A 131 3.84 -5.84 -8.83
N TYR A 132 4.28 -5.84 -10.09
CA TYR A 132 3.73 -6.64 -11.16
C TYR A 132 4.83 -7.47 -11.80
N GLU A 133 4.59 -8.77 -11.94
CA GLU A 133 5.39 -9.69 -12.73
C GLU A 133 4.58 -10.04 -13.98
N CYS A 134 5.19 -10.03 -15.15
CA CYS A 134 4.48 -10.20 -16.42
C CYS A 134 5.16 -11.23 -17.32
N PHE A 135 4.35 -11.92 -18.12
CA PHE A 135 4.78 -12.82 -19.18
C PHE A 135 3.85 -12.60 -20.37
N HIS A 136 4.39 -12.07 -21.48
CA HIS A 136 3.59 -11.54 -22.59
C HIS A 136 2.44 -10.62 -22.12
N SER A 137 2.74 -9.67 -21.23
CA SER A 137 1.72 -8.79 -20.67
C SER A 137 2.26 -7.39 -20.42
N ARG A 138 1.59 -6.39 -21.00
CA ARG A 138 1.91 -4.96 -20.86
C ARG A 138 1.36 -4.36 -19.58
N LEU A 139 1.99 -3.28 -19.11
CA LEU A 139 1.57 -2.53 -17.93
C LEU A 139 1.12 -1.11 -18.28
N LEU A 140 2.05 -0.19 -18.57
CA LEU A 140 1.70 1.20 -18.84
C LEU A 140 1.54 1.48 -20.35
N GLY A 141 2.00 0.57 -21.21
CA GLY A 141 2.05 0.74 -22.66
C GLY A 141 3.24 1.59 -23.09
N ASP A 142 3.28 1.98 -24.37
CA ASP A 142 4.33 2.84 -24.92
C ASP A 142 3.87 4.29 -25.14
N ASN A 143 4.70 5.13 -25.77
CA ASN A 143 4.37 6.52 -26.11
C ASN A 143 3.44 6.66 -27.33
N THR A 144 3.18 5.58 -28.05
CA THR A 144 2.34 5.53 -29.26
C THR A 144 0.94 4.98 -28.98
N ASP A 145 0.75 4.29 -27.86
CA ASP A 145 -0.50 3.70 -27.39
C ASP A 145 -1.56 4.77 -27.07
N ARG A 146 -2.41 5.08 -28.07
CA ARG A 146 -3.52 6.05 -27.93
C ARG A 146 -4.69 5.54 -27.07
N GLU A 147 -4.75 4.23 -26.85
CA GLU A 147 -5.84 3.57 -26.12
C GLU A 147 -5.60 3.50 -24.60
N GLY A 148 -4.41 3.92 -24.14
CA GLY A 148 -4.07 4.09 -22.73
C GLY A 148 -3.50 2.85 -22.03
N LEU A 149 -3.36 2.94 -20.70
CA LEU A 149 -2.68 1.92 -19.87
C LEU A 149 -3.36 0.56 -19.89
N PHE A 150 -2.58 -0.52 -19.92
CA PHE A 150 -3.06 -1.91 -19.81
C PHE A 150 -3.35 -2.31 -18.35
N GLY A 151 -2.50 -1.87 -17.43
CA GLY A 151 -2.63 -2.04 -15.99
C GLY A 151 -2.38 -0.76 -15.21
N TRP A 152 -3.01 -0.67 -14.03
CA TRP A 152 -2.89 0.47 -13.12
C TRP A 152 -3.40 0.13 -11.73
N TRP A 153 -3.03 0.95 -10.75
CA TRP A 153 -3.64 0.95 -9.43
C TRP A 153 -4.64 2.10 -9.29
N VAL A 154 -5.59 1.95 -8.37
CA VAL A 154 -6.61 2.96 -8.06
C VAL A 154 -6.36 3.50 -6.66
N SER A 155 -6.35 4.82 -6.54
CA SER A 155 -6.15 5.53 -5.27
C SER A 155 -7.34 5.44 -4.32
N ARG A 156 -7.15 5.89 -3.07
CA ARG A 156 -8.25 6.03 -2.10
C ARG A 156 -9.39 6.92 -2.57
N ASN A 157 -9.12 7.83 -3.50
CA ASN A 157 -10.10 8.76 -4.06
C ASN A 157 -10.73 8.24 -5.36
N SER A 158 -10.59 6.94 -5.66
CA SER A 158 -11.07 6.29 -6.88
C SER A 158 -10.44 6.81 -8.19
N THR A 159 -9.29 7.49 -8.10
CA THR A 159 -8.55 7.95 -9.28
C THR A 159 -7.67 6.83 -9.83
N LYS A 160 -7.75 6.61 -11.15
CA LYS A 160 -6.81 5.78 -11.92
C LYS A 160 -5.43 6.45 -11.89
N MET A 161 -4.45 5.76 -11.35
CA MET A 161 -3.08 6.26 -11.24
C MET A 161 -2.26 5.82 -12.45
N THR A 162 -1.41 6.71 -12.95
CA THR A 162 -0.73 6.51 -14.24
C THR A 162 0.74 6.13 -14.13
N TYR A 163 1.27 6.07 -12.91
CA TYR A 163 2.65 5.70 -12.61
C TYR A 163 2.68 4.44 -11.75
N TRP A 164 3.83 3.77 -11.71
CA TRP A 164 4.03 2.56 -10.93
C TRP A 164 5.00 2.74 -9.75
N GLY A 165 5.24 1.68 -8.98
CA GLY A 165 6.16 1.68 -7.85
C GLY A 165 7.54 2.23 -8.22
N GLY A 166 8.09 3.07 -7.35
CA GLY A 166 9.41 3.70 -7.53
C GLY A 166 9.45 4.88 -8.49
N ALA A 167 8.37 5.18 -9.22
CA ALA A 167 8.27 6.36 -10.08
C ALA A 167 7.61 7.55 -9.37
N LEU A 168 7.82 8.75 -9.94
CA LEU A 168 7.17 9.97 -9.47
C LEU A 168 5.68 9.99 -9.84
N PRO A 169 4.79 10.51 -8.96
CA PRO A 169 3.39 10.69 -9.28
C PRO A 169 3.17 11.50 -10.57
N GLY A 170 2.34 10.97 -11.47
CA GLY A 170 2.02 11.62 -12.74
C GLY A 170 3.10 11.54 -13.82
N SER A 171 4.21 10.82 -13.58
CA SER A 171 5.28 10.65 -14.55
C SER A 171 4.88 9.82 -15.77
N ASN A 172 3.81 9.03 -15.66
CA ASN A 172 3.44 7.99 -16.62
C ASN A 172 4.54 6.94 -16.83
N ASN A 173 5.39 6.70 -15.83
CA ASN A 173 6.47 5.72 -15.87
C ASN A 173 6.42 4.78 -14.65
N CYS A 174 7.18 3.69 -14.72
CA CYS A 174 7.67 2.95 -13.55
C CYS A 174 9.13 3.31 -13.26
N ALA A 175 9.72 2.69 -12.22
CA ALA A 175 11.07 3.00 -11.76
C ALA A 175 12.12 2.99 -12.88
N CYS A 176 12.14 1.95 -13.73
CA CYS A 176 13.13 1.82 -14.81
C CYS A 176 12.91 2.83 -15.95
N GLY A 177 11.66 3.26 -16.19
CA GLY A 177 11.35 4.29 -17.18
C GLY A 177 11.78 5.68 -16.73
N MET A 178 11.91 5.91 -15.41
CA MET A 178 12.38 7.19 -14.87
C MET A 178 13.88 7.43 -15.11
N ASN A 179 14.67 6.37 -15.24
CA ASN A 179 16.14 6.44 -15.32
C ASN A 179 16.70 5.75 -16.57
N ASN A 180 15.85 5.41 -17.55
CA ASN A 180 16.21 4.69 -18.78
C ASN A 180 17.00 3.40 -18.51
N SER A 181 16.60 2.65 -17.47
CA SER A 181 17.24 1.39 -17.09
C SER A 181 16.34 0.18 -17.31
N CYS A 182 15.27 0.30 -18.09
CA CYS A 182 14.41 -0.83 -18.41
C CYS A 182 15.20 -1.85 -19.25
N GLU A 183 14.93 -3.12 -19.02
CA GLU A 183 15.57 -4.20 -19.76
C GLU A 183 15.12 -4.15 -21.23
N GLU A 184 16.04 -3.72 -22.08
CA GLU A 184 15.78 -3.40 -23.47
C GLU A 184 15.22 -4.57 -24.29
N ARG A 185 14.43 -4.22 -25.29
CA ARG A 185 14.53 -4.81 -26.63
C ARG A 185 15.43 -3.85 -27.42
N GLU A 186 16.57 -4.31 -27.91
CA GLU A 186 17.57 -3.44 -28.56
C GLU A 186 16.91 -2.43 -29.53
N ASN A 187 17.11 -1.12 -29.28
CA ASN A 187 16.72 0.02 -30.12
C ASN A 187 15.26 0.53 -30.05
N ASP A 188 14.54 0.37 -28.93
CA ASP A 188 13.22 0.99 -28.75
C ASP A 188 13.09 1.75 -27.40
N GLU A 189 13.36 3.06 -27.43
CA GLU A 189 13.25 3.99 -26.29
C GLU A 189 11.80 4.33 -25.91
N THR A 190 10.79 3.70 -26.51
CA THR A 190 9.38 4.10 -26.32
C THR A 190 8.68 3.41 -25.14
N PHE A 191 9.28 2.37 -24.57
CA PHE A 191 8.71 1.61 -23.46
C PHE A 191 8.88 2.32 -22.12
N LYS A 192 7.80 2.37 -21.33
CA LYS A 192 7.78 3.02 -20.01
C LYS A 192 8.23 2.08 -18.91
N CYS A 193 8.10 0.77 -19.13
CA CYS A 193 8.35 -0.28 -18.15
C CYS A 193 8.91 -1.57 -18.73
N ASN A 194 9.51 -2.40 -17.86
CA ASN A 194 10.00 -3.72 -18.25
C ASN A 194 8.87 -4.57 -18.84
N SER A 195 7.68 -4.50 -18.25
CA SER A 195 6.51 -5.25 -18.71
C SER A 195 6.02 -4.84 -20.10
N ASP A 196 6.32 -3.61 -20.54
CA ASP A 196 5.83 -3.12 -21.83
C ASP A 196 6.56 -3.76 -23.04
N ASN A 197 7.64 -4.52 -22.78
CA ASN A 197 8.33 -5.31 -23.80
C ASN A 197 7.42 -6.39 -24.43
N ASN A 198 6.42 -6.87 -23.68
CA ASN A 198 5.43 -7.86 -24.11
C ASN A 198 6.05 -9.11 -24.78
N ASP A 199 7.09 -9.68 -24.17
CA ASP A 199 7.77 -10.87 -24.66
C ASP A 199 7.50 -12.10 -23.78
N ALA A 200 7.88 -13.28 -24.29
CA ALA A 200 7.75 -14.57 -23.61
C ALA A 200 8.76 -14.76 -22.46
N GLN A 201 9.12 -13.68 -21.76
CA GLN A 201 10.06 -13.68 -20.66
C GLN A 201 9.37 -13.10 -19.43
N TRP A 202 9.63 -13.71 -18.27
CA TRP A 202 9.17 -13.16 -17.01
C TRP A 202 9.94 -11.88 -16.71
N ARG A 203 9.22 -10.77 -16.62
CA ARG A 203 9.77 -9.47 -16.21
C ARG A 203 9.03 -8.94 -14.99
N GLU A 204 9.62 -7.93 -14.36
CA GLU A 204 9.08 -7.35 -13.13
C GLU A 204 9.18 -5.82 -13.17
N ASP A 205 8.12 -5.16 -12.72
CA ASP A 205 8.13 -3.76 -12.32
C ASP A 205 7.64 -3.65 -10.87
N SER A 206 8.49 -3.13 -9.99
CA SER A 206 8.21 -3.03 -8.56
C SER A 206 8.78 -1.77 -7.92
N GLY A 207 8.25 -1.42 -6.75
CA GLY A 207 8.77 -0.32 -5.95
C GLY A 207 7.76 0.23 -4.95
N LEU A 208 8.16 1.31 -4.26
CA LEU A 208 7.30 1.99 -3.30
C LEU A 208 6.46 3.07 -3.99
N LEU A 209 5.16 3.09 -3.67
CA LEU A 209 4.31 4.26 -3.83
C LEU A 209 4.48 5.11 -2.57
N THR A 210 4.78 6.40 -2.71
CA THR A 210 5.12 7.29 -1.58
C THR A 210 4.27 8.56 -1.51
N ASP A 211 3.39 8.79 -2.48
CA ASP A 211 2.44 9.90 -2.43
C ASP A 211 1.30 9.61 -1.45
N LYS A 212 1.49 10.05 -0.21
CA LYS A 212 0.51 9.88 0.88
C LYS A 212 -0.83 10.54 0.59
N SER A 213 -0.94 11.46 -0.38
CA SER A 213 -2.21 12.11 -0.73
C SER A 213 -3.15 11.19 -1.52
N THR A 214 -2.61 10.14 -2.16
CA THR A 214 -3.34 9.20 -3.01
C THR A 214 -3.40 7.77 -2.44
N LEU A 215 -2.46 7.40 -1.56
CA LEU A 215 -2.51 6.13 -0.82
C LEU A 215 -3.67 6.06 0.18
N PRO A 216 -4.13 4.88 0.60
CA PRO A 216 -3.75 3.54 0.13
C PRO A 216 -4.23 3.20 -1.28
N VAL A 217 -3.67 2.11 -1.84
CA VAL A 217 -4.22 1.43 -3.03
C VAL A 217 -5.56 0.77 -2.69
N THR A 218 -6.61 1.05 -3.46
CA THR A 218 -7.96 0.46 -3.27
C THR A 218 -8.30 -0.61 -4.29
N GLN A 219 -7.63 -0.62 -5.44
CA GLN A 219 -7.85 -1.61 -6.48
C GLN A 219 -6.61 -1.74 -7.39
N LEU A 220 -6.36 -2.96 -7.85
CA LEU A 220 -5.38 -3.27 -8.89
C LEU A 220 -6.11 -3.72 -10.15
N ARG A 221 -5.63 -3.29 -11.31
CA ARG A 221 -6.19 -3.60 -12.61
C ARG A 221 -5.11 -3.97 -13.60
N PHE A 222 -5.40 -4.98 -14.40
CA PHE A 222 -4.50 -5.50 -15.42
C PHE A 222 -5.34 -5.97 -16.63
N GLY A 223 -4.72 -5.98 -17.80
CA GLY A 223 -5.21 -6.54 -19.06
C GLY A 223 -4.00 -7.12 -19.81
N ASP A 224 -4.15 -7.47 -21.09
CA ASP A 224 -3.08 -8.15 -21.84
C ASP A 224 -2.59 -9.41 -21.11
N VAL A 225 -3.55 -10.18 -20.59
CA VAL A 225 -3.35 -11.45 -19.88
C VAL A 225 -4.39 -12.45 -20.40
N GLY A 226 -4.54 -12.50 -21.72
CA GLY A 226 -5.44 -13.41 -22.43
C GLY A 226 -4.78 -14.76 -22.77
N VAL A 227 -5.63 -15.76 -23.01
CA VAL A 227 -5.17 -17.06 -23.54
C VAL A 227 -5.64 -17.21 -24.97
N SER A 228 -4.71 -17.45 -25.88
CA SER A 228 -4.95 -17.80 -27.28
C SER A 228 -4.23 -19.11 -27.64
N PRO A 229 -4.55 -19.76 -28.78
CA PRO A 229 -3.99 -21.08 -29.12
C PRO A 229 -2.45 -21.18 -29.13
N ASN A 230 -1.74 -20.05 -29.23
CA ASN A 230 -0.28 -19.99 -29.26
C ASN A 230 0.35 -19.02 -28.22
N HIS A 231 -0.46 -18.31 -27.44
CA HIS A 231 0.01 -17.35 -26.45
C HIS A 231 -0.77 -17.52 -25.15
N ASP A 232 -0.03 -17.62 -24.05
CA ASP A 232 -0.57 -17.74 -22.70
C ASP A 232 0.00 -16.56 -21.91
N GLU A 233 -0.69 -15.43 -22.05
CA GLU A 233 -0.34 -14.15 -21.45
C GLU A 233 -0.82 -14.14 -20.00
N LYS A 234 0.06 -13.79 -19.08
CA LYS A 234 -0.27 -13.80 -17.65
C LYS A 234 0.64 -12.91 -16.86
N GLY A 235 0.18 -12.59 -15.67
CA GLY A 235 0.97 -11.86 -14.71
C GLY A 235 0.73 -12.31 -13.28
N TYR A 236 1.47 -11.71 -12.37
CA TYR A 236 1.22 -11.80 -10.94
C TYR A 236 1.36 -10.43 -10.31
N HIS A 237 0.43 -10.08 -9.45
CA HIS A 237 0.59 -8.88 -8.63
C HIS A 237 0.95 -9.23 -7.19
N THR A 238 1.63 -8.30 -6.53
CA THR A 238 1.85 -8.32 -5.08
C THR A 238 1.71 -6.90 -4.56
N LEU A 239 0.93 -6.73 -3.51
CA LEU A 239 0.72 -5.44 -2.85
C LEU A 239 1.15 -5.54 -1.40
N GLY A 240 2.08 -4.70 -0.98
CA GLY A 240 2.52 -4.63 0.39
C GLY A 240 1.54 -3.88 1.29
N LYS A 241 1.74 -4.05 2.60
CA LYS A 241 1.04 -3.30 3.65
C LYS A 241 1.23 -1.80 3.48
N LEU A 242 0.21 -1.03 3.84
CA LEU A 242 0.37 0.43 3.99
C LEU A 242 1.18 0.68 5.26
N LYS A 243 2.28 1.43 5.13
CA LYS A 243 3.11 1.88 6.25
C LYS A 243 3.05 3.40 6.34
N CYS A 244 2.79 3.95 7.52
CA CYS A 244 2.81 5.39 7.76
C CYS A 244 3.60 5.72 9.03
N TYR A 245 4.37 6.81 8.99
CA TYR A 245 5.25 7.22 10.09
C TYR A 245 5.56 8.73 10.06
N MET A 246 6.13 9.22 11.15
CA MET A 246 6.65 10.58 11.29
C MET A 246 8.13 10.51 11.64
N ASP A 247 8.92 11.46 11.13
CA ASP A 247 10.33 11.63 11.50
C ASP A 247 10.51 12.00 12.99
#